data_AF-A0AAD9P269-F1
#
_entry.id   AF-A0AAD9P269-F1
#
_cell.length_a   1.000
_cell.length_b   1.000
_cell.length_c   1.000
_cell.angle_alpha   90.00
_cell.angle_beta   90.00
_cell.angle_gamma   90.00
#
_symmetry.space_group_name_H-M   'P 1'
#
loop_
_entity.id
_entity.type
_entity.pdbx_description
1 polymer ?
#
loop_
_entity_poly.entity_id
_entity_poly.type
_entity_poly.pdbx_seq_one_letter_code
_entity_poly.pdbx_strand_id
1 'polypeptide(L)'
;MAKASASFGRLRQRLWSNDHVSMRIKRKIYRAIVLSTLLYGAEAWTMYRRQVKKLHAFMVRHFRSFMRITWMDKVTNKEILERTGLPSMEDL
;
A
#
# COMPACT_ATOMS: atom_id res chain seq x y z
N MET A 1 -7.86 -8.23 -5.69
CA MET A 1 -6.92 -8.36 -4.55
C MET A 1 -5.69 -9.23 -4.89
N ALA A 2 -5.83 -10.52 -5.23
CA ALA A 2 -4.69 -11.43 -5.42
C ALA A 2 -3.63 -10.97 -6.45
N LYS A 3 -4.04 -10.38 -7.58
CA LYS A 3 -3.10 -9.84 -8.59
C LYS A 3 -2.24 -8.69 -8.03
N ALA A 4 -2.83 -7.78 -7.25
CA ALA A 4 -2.10 -6.67 -6.63
C ALA A 4 -1.08 -7.18 -5.60
N SER A 5 -1.46 -8.18 -4.79
CA SER A 5 -0.55 -8.86 -3.85
C SER A 5 0.61 -9.54 -4.57
N ALA A 6 0.33 -10.23 -5.69
CA ALA A 6 1.35 -10.92 -6.48
C ALA A 6 2.35 -9.94 -7.10
N SER A 7 1.85 -8.84 -7.69
CA SER A 7 2.70 -7.77 -8.24
C SER A 7 3.55 -7.11 -7.15
N PHE A 8 2.98 -6.84 -5.98
CA PHE A 8 3.72 -6.31 -4.83
C PHE A 8 4.80 -7.29 -4.35
N GLY A 9 4.48 -8.58 -4.22
CA GLY A 9 5.39 -9.63 -3.80
C GLY A 9 6.58 -9.80 -4.75
N ARG A 10 6.33 -9.75 -6.07
CA ARG A 10 7.39 -9.85 -7.09
C ARG A 10 8.39 -8.68 -7.02
N LEU A 11 7.92 -7.49 -6.60
CA LEU A 11 8.75 -6.29 -6.43
C LEU A 11 9.42 -6.20 -5.04
N ARG A 12 9.16 -7.15 -4.14
CA ARG A 12 9.61 -7.09 -2.74
C ARG A 12 11.10 -7.17 -2.55
N GLN A 13 11.78 -8.06 -3.25
CA GLN A 13 13.23 -8.18 -3.13
C GLN A 13 13.96 -7.01 -3.80
N ARG A 14 13.47 -6.52 -4.96
CA ARG A 14 14.18 -5.51 -5.76
C ARG A 14 13.89 -4.07 -5.35
N LEU A 15 12.64 -3.75 -5.01
CA LEU A 15 12.23 -2.40 -4.65
C LEU A 15 12.02 -2.27 -3.14
N TRP A 16 11.18 -3.11 -2.53
CA TRP A 16 10.75 -2.84 -1.14
C TRP A 16 11.88 -3.07 -0.12
N SER A 17 12.70 -4.11 -0.29
CA SER A 17 13.81 -4.44 0.60
C SER A 17 15.09 -3.63 0.35
N ASN A 18 15.15 -2.86 -0.73
CA ASN A 18 16.34 -2.11 -1.12
C ASN A 18 16.30 -0.70 -0.53
N ASP A 19 17.30 -0.34 0.28
CA ASP A 19 17.41 0.97 0.91
C ASP A 19 17.83 2.07 -0.08
N HIS A 20 18.58 1.71 -1.12
CA HIS A 20 19.06 2.65 -2.14
C HIS A 20 17.96 3.26 -3.00
N VAL A 21 16.74 2.71 -2.96
CA VAL A 21 15.62 3.24 -3.73
C VAL A 21 14.88 4.29 -2.89
N SER A 22 14.85 5.53 -3.39
CA SER A 22 14.17 6.62 -2.71
C SER A 22 12.69 6.32 -2.43
N MET A 23 12.24 6.67 -1.22
CA MET A 23 10.85 6.66 -0.77
C MET A 23 9.88 7.27 -1.82
N ARG A 24 10.31 8.34 -2.51
CA ARG A 24 9.52 9.02 -3.55
C ARG A 24 9.24 8.13 -4.76
N ILE A 25 10.22 7.36 -5.21
CA ILE A 25 10.10 6.45 -6.36
C ILE A 25 9.19 5.28 -5.99
N LYS A 26 9.43 4.69 -4.82
CA LYS A 26 8.63 3.59 -4.27
C LYS A 26 7.14 3.97 -4.17
N ARG A 27 6.83 5.20 -3.75
CA ARG A 27 5.45 5.75 -3.76
C ARG A 27 4.85 5.89 -5.16
N LYS A 28 5.60 6.43 -6.12
CA LYS A 28 5.13 6.57 -7.51
C LYS A 28 4.78 5.20 -8.11
N ILE A 29 5.65 4.21 -7.93
CA ILE A 29 5.44 2.84 -8.44
C ILE A 29 4.22 2.20 -7.76
N TYR A 30 4.10 2.37 -6.45
CA TYR A 30 2.94 1.87 -5.69
C TYR A 30 1.63 2.46 -6.23
N ARG A 31 1.57 3.78 -6.44
CA ARG A 31 0.41 4.46 -7.03
C ARG A 31 0.12 4.00 -8.46
N ALA A 32 1.16 3.84 -9.29
CA ALA A 32 0.99 3.48 -10.70
C ALA A 32 0.53 2.02 -10.91
N ILE A 33 0.98 1.08 -10.08
CA ILE A 33 0.74 -0.36 -10.27
C ILE A 33 -0.26 -0.90 -9.27
N VAL A 34 -0.02 -0.68 -7.97
CA VAL A 34 -0.81 -1.29 -6.91
C VAL A 34 -2.15 -0.58 -6.80
N LEU A 35 -2.15 0.75 -6.75
CA LEU A 35 -3.39 1.55 -6.62
C LEU A 35 -4.28 1.42 -7.86
N SER A 36 -3.72 1.45 -9.07
CA SER A 36 -4.47 1.24 -10.32
C SER A 36 -5.11 -0.14 -10.40
N THR A 37 -4.38 -1.21 -10.05
CA THR A 37 -4.92 -2.57 -10.01
C THR A 37 -6.01 -2.72 -8.93
N LEU A 38 -5.87 -2.00 -7.83
CA LEU A 38 -6.84 -1.98 -6.72
C LEU A 38 -8.13 -1.28 -7.16
N LEU A 39 -8.01 -0.08 -7.74
CA LEU A 39 -9.12 0.74 -8.22
C LEU A 39 -9.86 0.04 -9.35
N TYR A 40 -9.16 -0.51 -10.34
CA TYR A 40 -9.79 -1.27 -11.42
C TYR A 40 -10.61 -2.47 -10.89
N GLY A 41 -10.05 -3.19 -9.92
CA GLY A 41 -10.77 -4.29 -9.28
C GLY A 41 -11.97 -3.83 -8.44
N ALA A 42 -12.00 -2.58 -8.02
CA ALA A 42 -13.02 -2.00 -7.19
C ALA A 42 -14.07 -1.18 -7.98
N GLU A 43 -13.75 -0.74 -9.19
CA GLU A 43 -14.72 -0.30 -10.19
C GLU A 43 -15.54 -1.48 -10.70
N ALA A 44 -14.90 -2.64 -10.85
CA ALA A 44 -15.56 -3.87 -11.28
C ALA A 44 -16.46 -4.51 -10.21
N TRP A 45 -16.28 -4.20 -8.93
CA TRP A 45 -17.02 -4.80 -7.80
C TRP A 45 -17.66 -3.69 -6.95
N THR A 46 -18.98 -3.72 -6.74
CA THR A 46 -19.72 -2.67 -6.00
C THR A 46 -19.09 -2.38 -4.62
N MET A 47 -18.47 -1.20 -4.48
CA MET A 47 -17.72 -0.77 -3.31
C MET A 47 -18.61 -0.59 -2.07
N TYR A 48 -18.74 -1.65 -1.27
CA TYR A 48 -19.30 -1.54 0.08
C TYR A 48 -18.24 -1.04 1.07
N ARG A 49 -18.65 -0.29 2.10
CA ARG A 49 -17.78 0.16 3.23
C ARG A 49 -16.88 -0.96 3.80
N ARG A 50 -17.35 -2.21 3.78
CA ARG A 50 -16.58 -3.38 4.23
C ARG A 50 -15.37 -3.67 3.34
N GLN A 51 -15.48 -3.45 2.03
CA GLN A 51 -14.39 -3.64 1.09
C GLN A 51 -13.35 -2.52 1.20
N VAL A 52 -13.79 -1.27 1.36
CA VAL A 52 -12.90 -0.12 1.61
C VAL A 52 -12.06 -0.36 2.86
N LYS A 53 -12.66 -0.82 3.96
CA LYS A 53 -11.92 -1.16 5.20
C LYS A 53 -10.89 -2.28 4.99
N LYS A 54 -11.24 -3.34 4.27
CA LYS A 54 -10.30 -4.44 3.95
C LYS A 54 -9.14 -3.95 3.10
N LEU A 55 -9.44 -3.08 2.15
CA LEU A 55 -8.49 -2.52 1.22
C LEU A 55 -7.53 -1.56 1.94
N HIS A 56 -8.04 -0.69 2.81
CA HIS A 56 -7.24 0.17 3.68
C HIS A 56 -6.28 -0.66 4.57
N ALA A 57 -6.77 -1.71 5.24
CA ALA A 57 -5.93 -2.59 6.04
C ALA A 57 -4.82 -3.27 5.22
N PHE A 58 -5.11 -3.63 3.97
CA PHE A 58 -4.15 -4.21 3.05
C PHE A 58 -3.07 -3.21 2.63
N MET A 59 -3.44 -1.97 2.34
CA MET A 59 -2.49 -0.89 2.01
C MET A 59 -1.55 -0.57 3.18
N VAL A 60 -2.10 -0.42 4.39
CA VAL A 60 -1.32 -0.18 5.61
C VAL A 60 -0.30 -1.30 5.86
N ARG A 61 -0.67 -2.56 5.61
CA ARG A 61 0.26 -3.70 5.71
C ARG A 61 1.40 -3.61 4.71
N HIS A 62 1.12 -3.19 3.47
CA HIS A 62 2.16 -2.95 2.47
C HIS A 62 3.09 -1.81 2.84
N PHE A 63 2.55 -0.70 3.35
CA PHE A 63 3.36 0.44 3.79
C PHE A 63 4.30 0.08 4.93
N ARG A 64 3.85 -0.72 5.91
CA ARG A 64 4.74 -1.28 6.94
C ARG A 64 5.88 -2.10 6.35
N SER A 65 5.57 -3.00 5.40
CA SER A 65 6.62 -3.81 4.76
C SER A 65 7.61 -2.98 3.96
N PHE A 66 7.18 -1.87 3.37
CA PHE A 66 8.01 -0.98 2.57
C PHE A 66 8.90 -0.08 3.44
N MET A 67 8.40 0.36 4.59
CA MET A 67 9.18 1.13 5.59
C MET A 67 9.95 0.24 6.56
N ARG A 68 9.85 -1.10 6.43
CA ARG A 68 10.45 -2.10 7.33
C ARG A 68 10.05 -1.89 8.81
N ILE A 69 8.90 -1.26 9.05
CA ILE A 69 8.36 -1.02 10.38
C ILE A 69 7.83 -2.34 10.93
N THR A 70 8.43 -2.77 12.02
CA THR A 70 8.01 -3.93 12.79
C THR A 70 6.98 -3.53 13.85
N TRP A 71 6.34 -4.52 14.47
CA TRP A 71 5.43 -4.24 15.57
C TRP A 71 6.13 -3.62 16.80
N MET A 72 7.45 -3.84 16.94
CA MET A 72 8.27 -3.29 18.03
C MET A 72 8.41 -1.76 17.94
N ASP A 73 8.34 -1.19 16.74
CA ASP A 73 8.46 0.25 16.52
C ASP A 73 7.23 1.03 17.03
N LYS A 74 6.14 0.35 17.41
CA LYS A 74 4.89 0.93 17.95
C LYS A 74 4.30 2.08 17.11
N VAL A 75 4.64 2.15 15.83
CA VAL A 75 4.17 3.23 14.94
C VAL A 75 2.68 3.05 14.64
N THR A 76 1.93 4.13 14.85
CA THR A 76 0.49 4.16 14.58
C THR A 76 0.18 4.11 13.08
N ASN A 77 -1.01 3.62 12.72
CA ASN A 77 -1.43 3.60 11.32
C ASN A 77 -1.49 5.01 10.72
N LYS A 78 -1.92 6.01 11.51
CA LYS A 78 -1.96 7.42 11.06
C LYS A 78 -0.58 7.93 10.69
N GLU A 79 0.42 7.68 11.52
CA GLU A 79 1.78 8.11 11.25
C GLU A 79 2.41 7.42 10.03
N ILE A 80 2.06 6.16 9.77
CA ILE A 80 2.44 5.43 8.54
C ILE A 80 1.85 6.10 7.29
N LEU A 81 0.59 6.56 7.37
CA LEU A 81 -0.06 7.29 6.29
C LEU A 81 0.58 8.67 6.09
N GLU A 82 0.85 9.41 7.15
CA GLU A 82 1.51 10.73 7.06
C GLU A 82 2.90 10.62 6.43
N ARG A 83 3.71 9.65 6.86
CA ARG A 83 5.05 9.39 6.30
C ARG A 83 5.01 8.96 4.83
N THR A 84 3.92 8.34 4.38
CA THR A 84 3.74 7.97 2.98
C THR A 84 3.13 9.09 2.15
N GLY A 85 2.44 10.06 2.76
CA GLY A 85 1.79 11.17 2.04
C GLY A 85 0.86 10.67 0.92
N LEU A 86 0.28 9.49 1.10
CA LEU A 86 -0.74 8.94 0.21
C LEU A 86 -2.10 9.16 0.91
N PRO A 87 -3.12 9.64 0.18
CA PRO A 87 -4.45 9.83 0.78
C PRO A 87 -4.98 8.48 1.28
N SER A 88 -5.66 8.51 2.42
CA SER A 88 -6.44 7.35 2.86
C SER A 88 -7.44 7.00 1.77
N MET A 89 -7.68 5.71 1.51
CA MET A 89 -8.80 5.30 0.65
C MET A 89 -10.16 5.67 1.25
N GLU A 90 -10.22 6.09 2.52
CA GLU A 90 -11.41 6.67 3.12
C GLU A 90 -11.61 8.15 2.74
N ASP A 91 -10.56 8.81 2.21
CA ASP A 91 -10.58 10.21 1.73
C ASP A 91 -10.68 10.32 0.18
N LEU A 92 -10.85 9.18 -0.52
CA LEU A 92 -11.19 9.09 -1.96
C LEU A 92 -12.67 8.75 -2.11
#